data_AF-B5RUW2-F1
#
_entry.id   AF-B5RUW2-F1
#
_cell.length_a   1.000
_cell.length_b   1.000
_cell.length_c   1.000
_cell.angle_alpha   90.00
_cell.angle_beta   90.00
_cell.angle_gamma   90.00
#
_symmetry.space_group_name_H-M   'P 1'
#
loop_
_entity.id
_entity.type
_entity.pdbx_description
1 polymer ?
#
loop_
_entity_poly.entity_id
_entity_poly.type
_entity_poly.pdbx_seq_one_letter_code
_entity_poly.pdbx_strand_id
1 'polypeptide(L)'
;MSRNVEHVLEANELLYDKITESISDQSVKKYNNDKLTLAELDKWRTDELPSILRQRFEKKSNCWLTKDELILLMDWKLAKGVFRPSLPKLIKSNPPDQVEEITKAGFTMFLDYIKEIKNAEDFWKDDSEERRKQYKSNIRSTFKKICELKGVGPATASLILSLLCKINKYLVPPFFSDESFMYYVVDPVRPDTKIKYSVKEYVDELLESYFNILFDFKSDDFLNMDILEKGGWSLKMYDIHRFDTLADLKVPFEVNDSNLNKFIYSSKDDEKKISKDTGEEDVDQPLLKKQKK
;
A
#
# COMPACT_ATOMS: atom_id res chain seq x y z
N MET A 1 -7.44 18.46 15.94
CA MET A 1 -7.71 18.02 14.56
C MET A 1 -8.03 16.54 14.62
N SER A 2 -9.19 16.15 14.08
CA SER A 2 -9.66 14.77 14.14
C SER A 2 -8.67 13.86 13.41
N ARG A 3 -8.20 12.81 14.10
CA ARG A 3 -7.41 11.72 13.52
C ARG A 3 -8.36 10.98 12.59
N ASN A 4 -8.10 10.93 11.29
CA ASN A 4 -8.90 10.06 10.44
C ASN A 4 -8.12 9.58 9.22
N VAL A 5 -8.21 8.29 8.93
CA VAL A 5 -7.80 7.67 7.67
C VAL A 5 -8.75 8.03 6.52
N GLU A 6 -9.85 8.75 6.80
CA GLU A 6 -10.84 9.22 5.83
C GLU A 6 -10.25 9.86 4.58
N HIS A 7 -9.27 10.76 4.69
CA HIS A 7 -8.60 11.33 3.52
C HIS A 7 -7.89 10.28 2.63
N VAL A 8 -7.39 9.18 3.23
CA VAL A 8 -6.83 8.03 2.49
C VAL A 8 -7.94 7.22 1.84
N LEU A 9 -9.05 6.99 2.54
CA LEU A 9 -10.23 6.30 1.99
C LEU A 9 -10.80 7.07 0.80
N GLU A 10 -11.01 8.39 0.96
CA GLU A 10 -11.46 9.31 -0.09
C GLU A 10 -10.50 9.35 -1.27
N ALA A 11 -9.19 9.40 -1.02
CA ALA A 11 -8.20 9.37 -2.10
C ALA A 11 -8.24 8.05 -2.87
N ASN A 12 -8.35 6.92 -2.19
CA ASN A 12 -8.51 5.62 -2.84
C ASN A 12 -9.80 5.59 -3.69
N GLU A 13 -10.92 6.04 -3.15
CA GLU A 13 -12.22 5.97 -3.84
C GLU A 13 -12.35 6.98 -4.98
N LEU A 14 -11.85 8.20 -4.78
CA LEU A 14 -12.18 9.34 -5.64
C LEU A 14 -11.02 9.82 -6.53
N LEU A 15 -9.77 9.43 -6.23
CA LEU A 15 -8.59 9.87 -6.98
C LEU A 15 -7.88 8.75 -7.73
N TYR A 16 -7.82 7.52 -7.22
CA TYR A 16 -7.00 6.46 -7.81
C TYR A 16 -7.29 6.24 -9.30
N ASP A 17 -8.57 6.04 -9.64
CA ASP A 17 -8.99 5.82 -11.03
C ASP A 17 -8.82 7.08 -11.87
N LYS A 18 -9.19 8.25 -11.34
CA LYS A 18 -9.08 9.53 -12.09
C LYS A 18 -7.65 9.92 -12.42
N ILE A 19 -6.71 9.69 -11.49
CA ILE A 19 -5.28 9.90 -11.74
C ILE A 19 -4.81 8.95 -12.84
N THR A 20 -5.21 7.68 -12.75
CA THR A 20 -4.85 6.66 -13.74
C THR A 20 -5.40 6.99 -15.13
N GLU A 21 -6.66 7.42 -15.22
CA GLU A 21 -7.29 7.89 -16.46
C GLU A 21 -6.57 9.11 -17.02
N SER A 22 -6.31 10.13 -16.19
CA SER A 22 -5.59 11.34 -16.62
C SER A 22 -4.21 11.03 -17.21
N ILE A 23 -3.42 10.16 -16.55
CA ILE A 23 -2.11 9.74 -17.06
C ILE A 23 -2.26 8.89 -18.34
N SER A 24 -3.30 8.04 -18.40
CA SER A 24 -3.59 7.21 -19.56
C SER A 24 -3.93 8.04 -20.79
N ASP A 25 -4.76 9.08 -20.65
CA ASP A 25 -5.22 9.93 -21.75
C ASP A 25 -4.10 10.78 -22.37
N GLN A 26 -3.07 11.09 -21.56
CA GLN A 26 -1.88 11.82 -22.00
C GLN A 26 -0.87 10.95 -22.75
N SER A 27 -1.09 9.63 -22.82
CA SER A 27 -0.16 8.68 -23.42
C SER A 27 -0.77 7.94 -24.60
N VAL A 28 -0.09 7.98 -25.75
CA VAL A 28 -0.45 7.16 -26.93
C VAL A 28 0.01 5.71 -26.80
N LYS A 29 0.81 5.38 -25.78
CA LYS A 29 1.40 4.04 -25.62
C LYS A 29 0.32 3.02 -25.29
N LYS A 30 0.36 1.89 -25.99
CA LYS A 30 -0.51 0.74 -25.75
C LYS A 30 0.29 -0.46 -25.26
N TYR A 31 -0.41 -1.38 -24.61
CA TYR A 31 0.13 -2.56 -23.95
C TYR A 31 -0.60 -3.82 -24.43
N ASN A 32 -0.05 -4.99 -24.09
CA ASN A 32 -0.62 -6.28 -24.49
C ASN A 32 -0.81 -6.41 -26.02
N ASN A 33 0.26 -6.15 -26.79
CA ASN A 33 0.24 -6.12 -28.26
C ASN A 33 -0.71 -5.05 -28.82
N ASP A 34 -0.55 -3.82 -28.34
CA ASP A 34 -1.29 -2.62 -28.75
C ASP A 34 -2.81 -2.65 -28.49
N LYS A 35 -3.26 -3.46 -27.52
CA LYS A 35 -4.67 -3.66 -27.20
C LYS A 35 -5.19 -2.81 -26.06
N LEU A 36 -4.35 -2.50 -25.07
CA LEU A 36 -4.77 -1.86 -23.82
C LEU A 36 -4.13 -0.49 -23.67
N THR A 37 -4.93 0.51 -23.31
CA THR A 37 -4.48 1.76 -22.66
C THR A 37 -3.88 1.46 -21.27
N LEU A 38 -3.29 2.48 -20.64
CA LEU A 38 -2.87 2.36 -19.24
C LEU A 38 -4.07 2.14 -18.30
N ALA A 39 -5.19 2.84 -18.52
CA ALA A 39 -6.40 2.66 -17.71
C ALA A 39 -6.97 1.24 -17.83
N GLU A 40 -7.05 0.68 -19.05
CA GLU A 40 -7.49 -0.70 -19.26
C GLU A 40 -6.51 -1.72 -18.70
N LEU A 41 -5.21 -1.44 -18.79
CA LEU A 41 -4.16 -2.27 -18.18
C LEU A 41 -4.26 -2.26 -16.64
N ASP A 42 -4.59 -1.11 -16.06
CA ASP A 42 -4.80 -0.99 -14.61
C ASP A 42 -6.02 -1.78 -14.16
N LYS A 43 -7.15 -1.64 -14.86
CA LYS A 43 -8.34 -2.46 -14.63
C LYS A 43 -8.05 -3.95 -14.76
N TRP A 44 -7.25 -4.35 -15.75
CA TRP A 44 -6.81 -5.74 -15.88
C TRP A 44 -6.03 -6.20 -14.63
N ARG A 45 -5.12 -5.39 -14.10
CA ARG A 45 -4.33 -5.71 -12.89
C ARG A 45 -5.20 -5.73 -11.62
N THR A 46 -6.12 -4.78 -11.47
CA THR A 46 -6.88 -4.57 -10.22
C THR A 46 -8.13 -5.45 -10.13
N ASP A 47 -8.71 -5.84 -11.27
CA ASP A 47 -9.98 -6.55 -11.30
C ASP A 47 -9.92 -7.90 -12.05
N GLU A 48 -9.45 -7.90 -13.30
CA GLU A 48 -9.54 -9.09 -14.17
C GLU A 48 -8.58 -10.20 -13.75
N LEU A 49 -7.29 -9.89 -13.61
CA LEU A 49 -6.27 -10.88 -13.21
C LEU A 49 -6.55 -11.46 -11.81
N PRO A 50 -6.90 -10.67 -10.77
CA PRO A 50 -7.36 -11.22 -9.50
C PRO A 50 -8.59 -12.13 -9.63
N SER A 51 -9.52 -11.83 -10.55
CA SER A 51 -10.68 -12.70 -10.81
C SER A 51 -10.26 -14.02 -11.45
N ILE A 52 -9.33 -13.98 -12.40
CA ILE A 52 -8.76 -15.17 -13.03
C ILE A 52 -8.08 -16.05 -11.98
N LEU A 53 -7.27 -15.46 -11.09
CA LEU A 53 -6.61 -16.21 -10.01
C LEU A 53 -7.62 -16.81 -9.04
N ARG A 54 -8.67 -16.08 -8.65
CA ARG A 54 -9.75 -16.61 -7.81
C ARG A 54 -10.43 -17.81 -8.46
N GLN A 55 -10.78 -17.71 -9.75
CA GLN A 55 -11.38 -18.84 -10.48
C GLN A 55 -10.45 -20.05 -10.59
N ARG A 56 -9.13 -19.84 -10.77
CA ARG A 56 -8.13 -20.93 -10.73
C ARG A 56 -8.14 -21.60 -9.35
N PHE A 57 -8.12 -20.80 -8.29
CA PHE A 57 -8.11 -21.27 -6.92
C PHE A 57 -9.38 -22.05 -6.55
N GLU A 58 -10.57 -21.54 -6.89
CA GLU A 58 -11.86 -22.22 -6.66
C GLU A 58 -11.92 -23.59 -7.36
N LYS A 59 -11.31 -23.74 -8.54
CA LYS A 59 -11.34 -24.98 -9.34
C LYS A 59 -10.29 -26.01 -8.94
N LYS A 60 -9.11 -25.57 -8.49
CA LYS A 60 -7.94 -26.44 -8.30
C LYS A 60 -7.33 -26.39 -6.89
N SER A 61 -7.92 -25.60 -5.98
CA SER A 61 -7.35 -25.25 -4.67
C SER A 61 -5.92 -24.71 -4.77
N ASN A 62 -5.58 -24.09 -5.91
CA ASN A 62 -4.27 -23.48 -6.17
C ASN A 62 -4.38 -22.45 -7.32
N CYS A 63 -3.45 -21.50 -7.36
CA CYS A 63 -3.36 -20.49 -8.41
C CYS A 63 -1.89 -20.22 -8.76
N TRP A 64 -1.66 -19.59 -9.92
CA TRP A 64 -0.32 -19.30 -10.45
C TRP A 64 -0.42 -18.21 -11.51
N LEU A 65 0.70 -17.61 -11.87
CA LEU A 65 0.81 -16.76 -13.05
C LEU A 65 1.37 -17.54 -14.23
N THR A 66 0.84 -17.27 -15.42
CA THR A 66 1.49 -17.63 -16.68
C THR A 66 2.61 -16.64 -17.00
N LYS A 67 3.51 -17.03 -17.93
CA LYS A 67 4.58 -16.14 -18.39
C LYS A 67 4.05 -14.83 -18.98
N ASP A 68 2.98 -14.89 -19.78
CA ASP A 68 2.41 -13.72 -20.42
C ASP A 68 1.75 -12.79 -19.40
N GLU A 69 1.07 -13.33 -18.39
CA GLU A 69 0.55 -12.54 -17.27
C GLU A 69 1.67 -11.86 -16.48
N LEU A 70 2.79 -12.54 -16.23
CA LEU A 70 3.95 -11.94 -15.54
C LEU A 70 4.61 -10.82 -16.38
N ILE A 71 4.71 -11.01 -17.69
CA ILE A 71 5.23 -9.97 -18.60
C ILE A 71 4.30 -8.75 -18.59
N LEU A 72 2.99 -8.97 -18.72
CA LEU A 72 2.02 -7.88 -18.74
C LEU A 72 1.94 -7.15 -17.39
N LEU A 73 2.09 -7.87 -16.29
CA LEU A 73 2.18 -7.29 -14.94
C LEU A 73 3.44 -6.42 -14.77
N MET A 74 4.57 -6.82 -15.37
CA MET A 74 5.78 -5.99 -15.41
C MET A 74 5.57 -4.73 -16.25
N ASP A 75 4.88 -4.83 -17.38
CA ASP A 75 4.54 -3.67 -18.21
C ASP A 75 3.66 -2.67 -17.44
N TRP A 76 2.65 -3.15 -16.70
CA TRP A 76 1.84 -2.32 -15.79
C TRP A 76 2.71 -1.62 -14.75
N LYS A 77 3.59 -2.37 -14.08
CA LYS A 77 4.48 -1.83 -13.03
C LYS A 77 5.35 -0.69 -13.55
N LEU A 78 5.92 -0.84 -14.75
CA LEU A 78 6.78 0.18 -15.34
C LEU A 78 6.00 1.35 -15.94
N ALA A 79 4.70 1.19 -16.16
CA ALA A 79 3.82 2.26 -16.61
C ALA A 79 3.36 3.17 -15.47
N LYS A 80 3.12 2.60 -14.27
CA LYS A 80 2.62 3.35 -13.10
C LYS A 80 3.69 3.77 -12.10
N GLY A 81 4.92 3.29 -12.23
CA GLY A 81 6.01 3.60 -11.31
C GLY A 81 7.31 3.92 -12.03
N VAL A 82 8.41 3.87 -11.28
CA VAL A 82 9.70 4.31 -11.81
C VAL A 82 10.22 3.35 -12.89
N PHE A 83 10.54 3.91 -14.05
CA PHE A 83 11.03 3.15 -15.20
C PHE A 83 12.38 2.44 -14.90
N ARG A 84 12.48 1.16 -15.28
CA ARG A 84 13.65 0.30 -15.09
C ARG A 84 13.87 -0.57 -16.34
N PRO A 85 14.67 -0.11 -17.33
CA PRO A 85 14.75 -0.73 -18.65
C PRO A 85 15.33 -2.17 -18.66
N SER A 86 16.05 -2.57 -17.61
CA SER A 86 16.62 -3.90 -17.50
C SER A 86 15.60 -4.98 -17.10
N LEU A 87 14.52 -4.61 -16.39
CA LEU A 87 13.56 -5.57 -15.83
C LEU A 87 12.77 -6.34 -16.90
N PRO A 88 12.25 -5.74 -17.99
CA PRO A 88 11.49 -6.47 -19.00
C PRO A 88 12.29 -7.62 -19.62
N LYS A 89 13.58 -7.41 -19.89
CA LYS A 89 14.46 -8.45 -20.44
C LYS A 89 14.63 -9.61 -19.47
N LEU A 90 14.81 -9.32 -18.17
CA LEU A 90 14.95 -10.34 -17.13
C LEU A 90 13.67 -11.15 -16.98
N ILE A 91 12.51 -10.49 -16.91
CA ILE A 91 11.20 -11.16 -16.82
C ILE A 91 10.97 -12.09 -18.01
N LYS A 92 11.21 -11.61 -19.24
CA LYS A 92 11.08 -12.40 -20.47
C LYS A 92 12.02 -13.60 -20.52
N SER A 93 13.15 -13.55 -19.81
CA SER A 93 14.15 -14.63 -19.77
C SER A 93 13.78 -15.80 -18.86
N ASN A 94 12.73 -15.68 -18.03
CA ASN A 94 12.25 -16.81 -17.23
C ASN A 94 11.52 -17.83 -18.14
N PRO A 95 11.79 -19.14 -18.03
CA PRO A 95 11.01 -20.19 -18.69
C PRO A 95 9.54 -20.21 -18.22
N PRO A 96 8.56 -20.51 -19.10
CA PRO A 96 7.14 -20.57 -18.72
C PRO A 96 6.86 -21.49 -17.52
N ASP A 97 7.41 -22.71 -17.54
CA ASP A 97 7.20 -23.71 -16.48
C ASP A 97 7.75 -23.22 -15.13
N GLN A 98 8.89 -22.52 -15.15
CA GLN A 98 9.48 -21.94 -13.94
C GLN A 98 8.62 -20.81 -13.37
N VAL A 99 8.01 -19.97 -14.23
CA VAL A 99 7.09 -18.91 -13.79
C VAL A 99 5.88 -19.52 -13.08
N GLU A 100 5.26 -20.53 -13.69
CA GLU A 100 4.14 -21.24 -13.08
C GLU A 100 4.54 -21.90 -11.76
N GLU A 101 5.63 -22.68 -11.74
CA GLU A 101 6.10 -23.38 -10.55
C GLU A 101 6.37 -22.44 -9.37
N ILE A 102 7.16 -21.38 -9.58
CA ILE A 102 7.58 -20.48 -8.50
C ILE A 102 6.40 -19.65 -7.99
N THR A 103 5.56 -19.12 -8.88
CA THR A 103 4.40 -18.31 -8.45
C THR A 103 3.37 -19.17 -7.74
N LYS A 104 3.12 -20.40 -8.23
CA LYS A 104 2.27 -21.39 -7.56
C LYS A 104 2.78 -21.70 -6.16
N ALA A 105 4.07 -21.97 -6.01
CA ALA A 105 4.67 -22.25 -4.72
C ALA A 105 4.54 -21.05 -3.76
N GLY A 106 4.86 -19.84 -4.22
CA GLY A 106 4.71 -18.62 -3.42
C GLY A 106 3.28 -18.36 -2.99
N PHE A 107 2.31 -18.48 -3.90
CA PHE A 107 0.89 -18.36 -3.57
C PHE A 107 0.46 -19.45 -2.58
N THR A 108 0.86 -20.70 -2.77
CA THR A 108 0.53 -21.80 -1.84
C THR A 108 1.07 -21.50 -0.44
N MET A 109 2.32 -21.06 -0.30
CA MET A 109 2.92 -20.72 1.00
C MET A 109 2.15 -19.63 1.76
N PHE A 110 1.65 -18.61 1.05
CA PHE A 110 0.86 -17.55 1.66
C PHE A 110 -0.57 -18.02 1.96
N LEU A 111 -1.20 -18.72 1.01
CA LEU A 111 -2.56 -19.22 1.14
C LEU A 111 -2.70 -20.27 2.26
N ASP A 112 -1.70 -21.13 2.44
CA ASP A 112 -1.66 -22.09 3.55
C ASP A 112 -1.56 -21.37 4.90
N TYR A 113 -0.74 -20.32 4.99
CA TYR A 113 -0.65 -19.52 6.21
C TYR A 113 -1.97 -18.84 6.58
N ILE A 114 -2.65 -18.19 5.62
CA ILE A 114 -3.93 -17.54 5.90
C ILE A 114 -5.04 -18.53 6.20
N LYS A 115 -4.96 -19.77 5.70
CA LYS A 115 -5.94 -20.82 5.97
C LYS A 115 -5.94 -21.26 7.44
N GLU A 116 -4.80 -21.19 8.10
CA GLU A 116 -4.66 -21.50 9.54
C GLU A 116 -5.21 -20.37 10.44
N ILE A 117 -5.43 -19.18 9.88
CA ILE A 117 -6.01 -18.05 10.61
C ILE A 117 -7.52 -18.18 10.66
N LYS A 118 -8.06 -18.41 11.86
CA LYS A 118 -9.49 -18.35 12.13
C LYS A 118 -9.96 -16.90 12.13
N ASN A 119 -11.12 -16.62 11.54
CA ASN A 119 -11.75 -15.29 11.46
C ASN A 119 -10.77 -14.24 10.90
N ALA A 120 -10.39 -14.38 9.62
CA ALA A 120 -9.43 -13.50 8.96
C ALA A 120 -9.86 -12.02 8.97
N GLU A 121 -11.16 -11.75 8.99
CA GLU A 121 -11.79 -10.44 9.13
C GLU A 121 -11.48 -9.76 10.47
N ASP A 122 -11.27 -10.54 11.54
CA ASP A 122 -10.96 -10.02 12.86
C ASP A 122 -9.45 -9.96 13.12
N PHE A 123 -8.62 -10.32 12.13
CA PHE A 123 -7.19 -10.47 12.34
C PHE A 123 -6.52 -9.20 12.85
N TRP A 124 -6.98 -8.03 12.37
CA TRP A 124 -6.45 -6.72 12.74
C TRP A 124 -7.11 -6.13 14.01
N LYS A 125 -7.96 -6.88 14.72
CA LYS A 125 -8.59 -6.41 15.98
C LYS A 125 -7.74 -6.69 17.22
N ASP A 126 -6.77 -7.59 17.10
CA ASP A 126 -5.85 -8.03 18.16
C ASP A 126 -4.40 -7.73 17.77
N ASP A 127 -3.86 -6.63 18.34
CA ASP A 127 -2.46 -6.24 18.14
C ASP A 127 -1.54 -6.99 19.11
N SER A 128 -1.04 -8.14 18.65
CA SER A 128 -0.02 -8.90 19.37
C SER A 128 1.29 -8.98 18.59
N GLU A 129 2.40 -8.88 19.32
CA GLU A 129 3.75 -8.95 18.74
C GLU A 129 3.99 -10.28 18.01
N GLU A 130 3.49 -11.39 18.55
CA GLU A 130 3.59 -12.71 17.93
C GLU A 130 2.84 -12.75 16.59
N ARG A 131 1.65 -12.17 16.50
CA ARG A 131 0.88 -12.08 15.25
C ARG A 131 1.62 -11.28 14.19
N ARG A 132 2.13 -10.09 14.54
CA ARG A 132 2.97 -9.28 13.65
C ARG A 132 4.18 -10.07 13.17
N LYS A 133 4.88 -10.75 14.08
CA LYS A 133 6.08 -11.54 13.78
C LYS A 133 5.79 -12.71 12.84
N GLN A 134 4.71 -13.45 13.09
CA GLN A 134 4.29 -14.57 12.24
C GLN A 134 3.95 -14.10 10.83
N TYR A 135 3.14 -13.05 10.70
CA TYR A 135 2.79 -12.47 9.39
C TYR A 135 4.05 -12.04 8.64
N LYS A 136 4.90 -11.23 9.27
CA LYS A 136 6.17 -10.78 8.69
C LYS A 136 7.10 -11.93 8.31
N SER A 137 7.14 -13.00 9.09
CA SER A 137 7.93 -14.20 8.80
C SER A 137 7.42 -14.91 7.55
N ASN A 138 6.10 -15.09 7.44
CA ASN A 138 5.47 -15.69 6.26
C ASN A 138 5.70 -14.84 4.99
N ILE A 139 5.61 -13.51 5.08
CA ILE A 139 5.93 -12.64 3.95
C ILE A 139 7.39 -12.81 3.52
N ARG A 140 8.35 -12.86 4.46
CA ARG A 140 9.77 -13.07 4.13
C ARG A 140 10.01 -14.41 3.44
N SER A 141 9.42 -15.50 3.94
CA SER A 141 9.59 -16.83 3.35
C SER A 141 8.97 -16.89 1.95
N THR A 142 7.79 -16.29 1.78
CA THR A 142 7.11 -16.20 0.48
C THR A 142 7.89 -15.34 -0.51
N PHE A 143 8.42 -14.19 -0.08
CA PHE A 143 9.28 -13.34 -0.91
C PHE A 143 10.55 -14.07 -1.31
N LYS A 144 11.17 -14.83 -0.41
CA LYS A 144 12.35 -15.63 -0.74
C LYS A 144 12.07 -16.56 -1.91
N LYS A 145 10.89 -17.20 -1.93
CA LYS A 145 10.48 -18.08 -3.04
C LYS A 145 10.20 -17.29 -4.33
N ILE A 146 9.36 -16.25 -4.27
CA ILE A 146 8.95 -15.50 -5.47
C ILE A 146 10.13 -14.75 -6.11
N CYS A 147 11.08 -14.27 -5.32
CA CYS A 147 12.31 -13.59 -5.80
C CYS A 147 13.31 -14.54 -6.48
N GLU A 148 13.05 -15.85 -6.56
CA GLU A 148 13.85 -16.77 -7.39
C GLU A 148 13.68 -16.46 -8.90
N LEU A 149 12.60 -15.78 -9.29
CA LEU A 149 12.38 -15.33 -10.66
C LEU A 149 13.30 -14.15 -11.02
N LYS A 150 13.93 -14.21 -12.21
CA LYS A 150 14.78 -13.13 -12.70
C LYS A 150 13.96 -11.87 -12.93
N GLY A 151 14.44 -10.74 -12.42
CA GLY A 151 13.74 -9.45 -12.51
C GLY A 151 12.64 -9.27 -11.46
N VAL A 152 12.50 -10.20 -10.52
CA VAL A 152 11.55 -10.11 -9.41
C VAL A 152 12.32 -9.85 -8.11
N GLY A 153 12.23 -8.61 -7.62
CA GLY A 153 12.66 -8.23 -6.28
C GLY A 153 11.46 -8.01 -5.34
N PRO A 154 11.68 -7.50 -4.11
CA PRO A 154 10.62 -7.31 -3.11
C PRO A 154 9.42 -6.49 -3.60
N ALA A 155 9.69 -5.46 -4.41
CA ALA A 155 8.62 -4.67 -5.01
C ALA A 155 7.80 -5.43 -6.07
N THR A 156 8.41 -6.34 -6.84
CA THR A 156 7.64 -7.16 -7.79
C THR A 156 6.97 -8.34 -7.07
N ALA A 157 7.60 -8.88 -6.02
CA ALA A 157 7.03 -9.96 -5.22
C ALA A 157 5.77 -9.50 -4.45
N SER A 158 5.79 -8.31 -3.85
CA SER A 158 4.59 -7.68 -3.25
C SER A 158 3.48 -7.47 -4.29
N LEU A 159 3.83 -6.98 -5.49
CA LEU A 159 2.87 -6.83 -6.59
C LEU A 159 2.21 -8.17 -6.94
N ILE A 160 2.99 -9.24 -7.07
CA ILE A 160 2.48 -10.58 -7.36
C ILE A 160 1.54 -11.04 -6.25
N LEU A 161 1.92 -10.92 -4.96
CA LEU A 161 1.07 -11.33 -3.85
C LEU A 161 -0.21 -10.50 -3.71
N SER A 162 -0.17 -9.20 -4.04
CA SER A 162 -1.34 -8.31 -3.97
C SER A 162 -2.50 -8.77 -4.87
N LEU A 163 -2.22 -9.58 -5.90
CA LEU A 163 -3.24 -10.13 -6.81
C LEU A 163 -4.20 -11.13 -6.14
N LEU A 164 -3.87 -11.61 -4.94
CA LEU A 164 -4.73 -12.50 -4.16
C LEU A 164 -5.91 -11.78 -3.49
N CYS A 165 -6.06 -10.45 -3.68
CA CYS A 165 -7.06 -9.62 -3.00
C CYS A 165 -8.51 -10.13 -3.16
N LYS A 166 -8.84 -10.79 -4.27
CA LYS A 166 -10.16 -11.41 -4.50
C LYS A 166 -10.33 -12.80 -3.87
N ILE A 167 -9.24 -13.43 -3.42
CA ILE A 167 -9.26 -14.69 -2.66
C ILE A 167 -9.34 -14.40 -1.16
N ASN A 168 -8.56 -13.43 -0.66
CA ASN A 168 -8.66 -12.95 0.71
C ASN A 168 -8.41 -11.43 0.76
N LYS A 169 -9.46 -10.65 1.00
CA LYS A 169 -9.34 -9.18 1.03
C LYS A 169 -8.74 -8.62 2.33
N TYR A 170 -8.68 -9.42 3.40
CA TYR A 170 -8.32 -8.93 4.75
C TYR A 170 -6.81 -9.00 5.00
N LEU A 171 -6.17 -10.07 4.54
CA LEU A 171 -4.79 -10.40 4.91
C LEU A 171 -3.79 -10.20 3.79
N VAL A 172 -4.24 -10.00 2.55
CA VAL A 172 -3.34 -9.88 1.40
C VAL A 172 -2.46 -8.64 1.54
N PRO A 173 -1.13 -8.80 1.39
CA PRO A 173 -0.21 -7.69 1.59
C PRO A 173 -0.29 -6.67 0.44
N PRO A 174 0.04 -5.40 0.70
CA PRO A 174 -0.06 -4.33 -0.30
C PRO A 174 1.05 -4.45 -1.33
N PHE A 175 0.83 -3.85 -2.50
CA PHE A 175 1.95 -3.58 -3.42
C PHE A 175 2.93 -2.60 -2.78
N PHE A 176 4.23 -2.87 -2.92
CA PHE A 176 5.29 -1.93 -2.54
C PHE A 176 5.48 -0.88 -3.65
N SER A 177 4.53 0.05 -3.78
CA SER A 177 4.67 1.24 -4.62
C SER A 177 5.57 2.28 -3.95
N ASP A 178 6.30 3.04 -4.77
CA ASP A 178 7.23 4.05 -4.26
C ASP A 178 6.45 5.19 -3.62
N GLU A 179 5.33 5.59 -4.22
CA GLU A 179 4.48 6.69 -3.80
C GLU A 179 3.82 6.39 -2.45
N SER A 180 3.26 5.19 -2.27
CA SER A 180 2.74 4.77 -0.97
C SER A 180 3.85 4.72 0.08
N PHE A 181 5.02 4.15 -0.25
CA PHE A 181 6.13 4.08 0.69
C PHE A 181 6.66 5.47 1.07
N MET A 182 6.69 6.41 0.12
CA MET A 182 7.03 7.79 0.39
C MET A 182 6.05 8.41 1.38
N TYR A 183 4.76 8.25 1.12
CA TYR A 183 3.68 8.81 1.91
C TYR A 183 3.68 8.31 3.37
N TYR A 184 3.84 7.00 3.57
CA TYR A 184 3.76 6.40 4.91
C TYR A 184 5.11 6.29 5.62
N VAL A 185 6.24 6.25 4.92
CA VAL A 185 7.53 5.94 5.55
C VAL A 185 8.59 7.00 5.28
N VAL A 186 8.90 7.28 4.01
CA VAL A 186 10.04 8.16 3.71
C VAL A 186 9.77 9.57 4.23
N ASP A 187 8.70 10.21 3.81
CA ASP A 187 8.42 11.61 4.16
C ASP A 187 8.12 11.83 5.66
N PRO A 188 7.40 10.93 6.37
CA PRO A 188 7.14 11.11 7.79
C PRO A 188 8.28 10.63 8.71
N VAL A 189 9.02 9.57 8.37
CA VAL A 189 9.98 8.94 9.29
C VAL A 189 11.43 9.24 8.94
N ARG A 190 11.77 9.30 7.66
CA ARG A 190 13.15 9.47 7.19
C ARG A 190 13.22 10.28 5.87
N PRO A 191 12.86 11.57 5.92
CA PRO A 191 12.76 12.40 4.72
C PRO A 191 14.10 12.46 3.98
N ASP A 192 14.02 12.71 2.67
CA ASP A 192 15.17 12.84 1.76
C ASP A 192 16.06 11.58 1.62
N THR A 193 15.59 10.43 2.08
CA THR A 193 16.32 9.16 1.92
C THR A 193 15.88 8.38 0.69
N LYS A 194 16.83 7.69 0.05
CA LYS A 194 16.55 6.84 -1.12
C LYS A 194 15.84 5.54 -0.70
N ILE A 195 14.90 5.10 -1.51
CA ILE A 195 14.26 3.78 -1.43
C ILE A 195 15.28 2.74 -1.93
N LYS A 196 15.57 1.71 -1.12
CA LYS A 196 16.54 0.66 -1.45
C LYS A 196 15.88 -0.59 -2.05
N TYR A 197 14.56 -0.66 -2.06
CA TYR A 197 13.76 -1.78 -2.56
C TYR A 197 14.09 -3.11 -1.85
N SER A 198 14.39 -3.04 -0.55
CA SER A 198 14.79 -4.20 0.23
C SER A 198 13.60 -4.90 0.91
N VAL A 199 13.77 -6.19 1.24
CA VAL A 199 12.79 -6.94 2.06
C VAL A 199 12.61 -6.27 3.42
N LYS A 200 13.68 -5.67 3.97
CA LYS A 200 13.62 -4.94 5.24
C LYS A 200 12.71 -3.72 5.15
N GLU A 201 12.87 -2.87 4.14
CA GLU A 201 12.01 -1.69 3.97
C GLU A 201 10.54 -2.09 3.81
N TYR A 202 10.28 -3.15 3.04
CA TYR A 202 8.92 -3.64 2.90
C TYR A 202 8.35 -4.17 4.23
N VAL A 203 9.04 -5.14 4.85
CA VAL A 203 8.49 -5.91 5.96
C VAL A 203 8.59 -5.20 7.31
N ASP A 204 9.66 -4.44 7.53
CA ASP A 204 9.95 -3.81 8.82
C ASP A 204 9.59 -2.33 8.87
N GLU A 205 9.38 -1.67 7.73
CA GLU A 205 9.02 -0.26 7.68
C GLU A 205 7.60 -0.07 7.13
N LEU A 206 7.32 -0.52 5.89
CA LEU A 206 6.00 -0.35 5.27
C LEU A 206 4.91 -1.16 5.98
N LEU A 207 5.09 -2.48 6.12
CA LEU A 207 4.09 -3.32 6.79
C LEU A 207 3.90 -2.91 8.25
N GLU A 208 4.96 -2.51 8.94
CA GLU A 208 4.85 -2.04 10.32
C GLU A 208 3.99 -0.77 10.42
N SER A 209 4.18 0.16 9.48
CA SER A 209 3.36 1.37 9.36
C SER A 209 1.90 1.03 9.12
N TYR A 210 1.63 0.08 8.22
CA TYR A 210 0.27 -0.35 7.90
C TYR A 210 -0.40 -1.06 9.07
N PHE A 211 0.34 -1.90 9.79
CA PHE A 211 -0.16 -2.56 10.99
C PHE A 211 -0.60 -1.53 12.02
N ASN A 212 0.25 -0.54 12.31
CA ASN A 212 -0.10 0.51 13.26
C ASN A 212 -1.42 1.20 12.90
N ILE A 213 -1.60 1.55 11.62
CA ILE A 213 -2.84 2.17 11.14
C ILE A 213 -4.03 1.20 11.27
N LEU A 214 -3.90 -0.05 10.81
CA LEU A 214 -5.00 -1.02 10.88
C LEU A 214 -5.43 -1.33 12.32
N PHE A 215 -4.49 -1.38 13.26
CA PHE A 215 -4.79 -1.60 14.67
C PHE A 215 -5.39 -0.36 15.35
N ASP A 216 -4.94 0.85 15.00
CA ASP A 216 -5.50 2.11 15.51
C ASP A 216 -6.93 2.32 15.01
N PHE A 217 -7.25 1.89 13.78
CA PHE A 217 -8.57 2.01 13.15
C PHE A 217 -9.31 0.67 13.03
N LYS A 218 -9.07 -0.27 13.96
CA LYS A 218 -9.61 -1.64 13.93
C LYS A 218 -11.13 -1.80 13.95
N SER A 219 -11.87 -0.71 14.18
CA SER A 219 -13.34 -0.68 14.10
C SER A 219 -13.86 -0.36 12.70
N ASP A 220 -12.98 0.03 11.78
CA ASP A 220 -13.32 0.28 10.38
C ASP A 220 -13.18 -1.01 9.57
N ASP A 221 -14.33 -1.65 9.29
CA ASP A 221 -14.37 -2.91 8.52
C ASP A 221 -14.06 -2.72 7.02
N PHE A 222 -13.99 -1.48 6.53
CA PHE A 222 -13.63 -1.20 5.14
C PHE A 222 -12.12 -1.12 4.96
N LEU A 223 -11.41 -0.59 5.95
CA LEU A 223 -9.97 -0.36 5.88
C LEU A 223 -9.17 -1.66 5.71
N ASN A 224 -8.30 -1.68 4.71
CA ASN A 224 -7.36 -2.77 4.47
C ASN A 224 -6.10 -2.25 3.76
N MET A 225 -5.11 -3.13 3.58
CA MET A 225 -3.82 -2.75 3.00
C MET A 225 -3.89 -2.31 1.53
N ASP A 226 -4.82 -2.84 0.73
CA ASP A 226 -5.00 -2.39 -0.67
C ASP A 226 -5.52 -0.95 -0.71
N ILE A 227 -6.46 -0.61 0.17
CA ILE A 227 -6.97 0.76 0.31
C ILE A 227 -5.89 1.71 0.80
N LEU A 228 -5.09 1.31 1.80
CA LEU A 228 -3.96 2.13 2.26
C LEU A 228 -2.95 2.36 1.13
N GLU A 229 -2.62 1.33 0.36
CA GLU A 229 -1.71 1.42 -0.79
C GLU A 229 -2.21 2.39 -1.85
N LYS A 230 -3.44 2.19 -2.33
CA LYS A 230 -4.03 3.03 -3.37
C LYS A 230 -4.29 4.46 -2.91
N GLY A 231 -4.74 4.64 -1.66
CA GLY A 231 -4.97 5.95 -1.08
C GLY A 231 -3.69 6.74 -0.92
N GLY A 232 -2.66 6.14 -0.30
CA GLY A 232 -1.34 6.75 -0.17
C GLY A 232 -0.67 7.02 -1.51
N TRP A 233 -0.78 6.08 -2.46
CA TRP A 233 -0.33 6.28 -3.85
C TRP A 233 -1.02 7.48 -4.49
N SER A 234 -2.35 7.59 -4.37
CA SER A 234 -3.13 8.66 -5.00
C SER A 234 -2.80 10.04 -4.42
N LEU A 235 -2.69 10.14 -3.09
CA LEU A 235 -2.31 11.37 -2.41
C LEU A 235 -0.92 11.82 -2.84
N LYS A 236 0.04 10.89 -2.89
CA LYS A 236 1.42 11.23 -3.22
C LYS A 236 1.61 11.51 -4.72
N MET A 237 0.92 10.80 -5.59
CA MET A 237 0.88 11.12 -7.02
C MET A 237 0.31 12.51 -7.26
N TYR A 238 -0.78 12.86 -6.56
CA TYR A 238 -1.34 14.20 -6.67
C TYR A 238 -0.39 15.26 -6.13
N ASP A 239 0.22 15.06 -4.95
CA ASP A 239 1.22 15.97 -4.38
C ASP A 239 2.35 16.29 -5.37
N ILE A 240 2.94 15.26 -5.97
CA ILE A 240 4.08 15.41 -6.90
C ILE A 240 3.67 16.09 -8.21
N HIS A 241 2.48 15.79 -8.74
CA HIS A 241 2.11 16.11 -10.13
C HIS A 241 0.97 17.13 -10.29
N ARG A 242 0.39 17.65 -9.20
CA ARG A 242 -0.73 18.61 -9.24
C ARG A 242 -0.45 19.92 -9.96
N PHE A 243 0.81 20.25 -10.23
CA PHE A 243 1.20 21.45 -10.97
C PHE A 243 1.70 21.15 -12.39
N ASP A 244 1.72 19.88 -12.80
CA ASP A 244 2.11 19.47 -14.15
C ASP A 244 1.07 18.54 -14.80
N THR A 245 1.34 17.23 -14.81
CA THR A 245 0.57 16.13 -15.38
C THR A 245 -0.86 16.08 -14.85
N LEU A 246 -1.11 16.55 -13.62
CA LEU A 246 -2.43 16.51 -12.99
C LEU A 246 -3.02 17.92 -12.74
N ALA A 247 -2.52 18.96 -13.42
CA ALA A 247 -2.97 20.34 -13.22
C ALA A 247 -4.48 20.54 -13.48
N ASP A 248 -5.05 19.80 -14.43
CA ASP A 248 -6.48 19.87 -14.78
C ASP A 248 -7.35 18.89 -13.98
N LEU A 249 -6.75 18.09 -13.09
CA LEU A 249 -7.47 17.09 -12.32
C LEU A 249 -8.35 17.76 -11.25
N LYS A 250 -9.67 17.63 -11.39
CA LYS A 250 -10.62 18.11 -10.38
C LYS A 250 -10.65 17.16 -9.18
N VAL A 251 -10.03 17.59 -8.08
CA VAL A 251 -10.12 16.89 -6.80
C VAL A 251 -11.49 17.15 -6.16
N PRO A 252 -12.26 16.09 -5.82
CA PRO A 252 -13.63 16.24 -5.35
C PRO A 252 -13.76 16.53 -3.84
N PHE A 253 -12.65 16.67 -3.12
CA PHE A 253 -12.60 16.96 -1.69
C PHE A 253 -11.51 17.99 -1.37
N GLU A 254 -11.62 18.67 -0.23
CA GLU A 254 -10.56 19.56 0.24
C GLU A 254 -9.39 18.72 0.75
N VAL A 255 -8.26 18.74 0.04
CA VAL A 255 -7.03 18.14 0.57
C VAL A 255 -6.16 19.24 1.17
N ASN A 256 -6.06 19.23 2.50
CA ASN A 256 -5.08 20.04 3.20
C ASN A 256 -3.67 19.57 2.80
N ASP A 257 -2.77 20.50 2.48
CA ASP A 257 -1.37 20.23 2.15
C ASP A 257 -0.70 19.32 3.20
N SER A 258 -1.06 19.43 4.48
CA SER A 258 -0.52 18.56 5.53
C SER A 258 -0.87 17.08 5.34
N ASN A 259 -2.04 16.78 4.77
CA ASN A 259 -2.52 15.42 4.51
C ASN A 259 -2.06 14.88 3.14
N LEU A 260 -1.68 15.77 2.22
CA LEU A 260 -1.11 15.41 0.91
C LEU A 260 0.34 14.95 1.03
N ASN A 261 1.14 15.70 1.79
CA ASN A 261 2.59 15.53 1.74
C ASN A 261 3.06 14.22 2.39
N LYS A 262 2.42 13.83 3.50
CA LYS A 262 2.79 12.65 4.30
C LYS A 262 1.66 12.20 5.19
N PHE A 263 1.69 10.93 5.60
CA PHE A 263 0.82 10.45 6.67
C PHE A 263 1.29 10.97 8.03
N ILE A 264 0.38 11.53 8.81
CA ILE A 264 0.67 12.05 10.15
C ILE A 264 0.38 10.95 11.18
N TYR A 265 1.43 10.30 11.67
CA TYR A 265 1.33 9.38 12.81
C TYR A 265 1.09 10.17 14.10
N SER A 266 0.13 9.75 14.92
CA SER A 266 0.02 10.25 16.29
C SER A 266 1.20 9.73 17.10
N SER A 267 2.03 10.59 17.68
CA SER A 267 2.92 10.14 18.75
C SER A 267 2.15 10.09 20.07
N LYS A 268 2.45 9.11 20.93
CA LYS A 268 2.01 9.13 22.35
C LYS A 268 2.58 10.34 23.11
N ASP A 269 3.57 11.04 22.55
CA ASP A 269 4.23 12.20 23.14
C ASP A 269 3.54 13.52 22.82
N ASP A 270 2.75 13.60 21.74
CA ASP A 270 2.02 14.82 21.38
C ASP A 270 0.80 15.07 22.28
N GLU A 271 0.22 14.02 22.88
CA GLU A 271 -0.83 14.15 23.92
C GLU A 271 -0.29 14.83 25.20
N LYS A 272 1.01 14.68 25.51
CA LYS A 272 1.67 15.39 26.63
C LYS A 272 2.01 16.84 26.32
N LYS A 273 2.16 17.22 25.05
CA LYS A 273 2.37 18.62 24.66
C LYS A 273 1.06 19.40 24.64
N ILE A 274 -0.02 18.78 24.15
CA ILE A 274 -1.35 19.41 24.15
C ILE A 274 -1.86 19.65 25.58
N SER A 275 -1.61 18.73 26.53
CA SER A 275 -1.98 18.94 27.94
C SER A 275 -1.12 19.95 28.70
N LYS A 276 0.04 20.34 28.16
CA LYS A 276 0.88 21.42 28.70
C LYS A 276 0.51 22.81 28.18
N ASP A 277 -0.03 22.90 26.96
CA ASP A 277 -0.47 24.17 26.36
C ASP A 277 -1.90 24.57 26.76
N THR A 278 -2.68 23.68 27.39
CA THR A 278 -3.95 24.04 28.05
C THR A 278 -3.78 24.35 29.54
N GLY A 279 -2.57 24.74 29.95
CA GLY A 279 -2.31 25.17 31.32
C GLY A 279 -3.26 26.29 31.72
N GLU A 280 -4.15 25.97 32.65
CA GLU A 280 -4.99 26.93 33.36
C GLU A 280 -4.12 28.11 33.81
N GLU A 281 -4.50 29.32 33.35
CA GLU A 281 -4.02 30.55 33.96
C GLU A 281 -4.47 30.55 35.42
N ASP A 282 -3.56 30.17 36.32
CA ASP A 282 -3.68 30.43 37.74
C ASP A 282 -3.68 31.97 37.91
N VAL A 283 -4.88 32.54 37.96
CA VAL A 283 -5.09 33.96 38.27
C VAL A 283 -4.77 34.15 39.75
N ASP A 284 -3.53 34.57 39.99
CA ASP A 284 -3.03 35.05 41.27
C ASP A 284 -3.87 36.27 41.73
N GLN A 285 -4.77 36.08 42.70
CA GLN A 285 -5.51 37.15 43.35
C GLN A 285 -4.74 37.64 44.59
N PRO A 286 -4.38 38.94 44.68
CA PRO A 286 -3.69 39.47 45.85
C PRO A 286 -4.66 39.67 47.02
N LEU A 287 -4.45 38.94 48.12
CA LEU A 287 -5.12 39.14 49.39
C LEU A 287 -4.78 40.53 49.98
N LEU A 288 -5.78 41.42 49.98
CA LEU A 288 -5.75 42.69 50.69
C LEU A 288 -5.53 42.48 52.20
N LYS A 289 -4.46 43.09 52.71
CA LYS A 289 -4.28 43.42 54.13
C LYS A 289 -5.47 44.26 54.61
N LYS A 290 -6.22 43.77 55.59
CA LYS A 290 -7.01 44.63 56.50
C LYS A 290 -6.35 44.69 57.86
N GLN A 291 -5.89 45.90 58.18
CA GLN A 291 -5.43 46.34 59.49
C GLN A 291 -6.61 46.84 60.33
N LYS A 292 -6.47 46.69 61.67
CA LYS A 292 -7.15 47.38 62.79
C LYS A 292 -8.56 46.85 63.11
N LYS A 293 -8.90 46.53 64.36
CA LYS A 293 -8.55 47.16 65.66
C LYS A 293 -8.27 46.12 66.73
#